data_AF-A0A849H268-F1
#
_entry.id   AF-A0A849H268-F1
#
_cell.length_a   1.000
_cell.length_b   1.000
_cell.length_c   1.000
_cell.angle_alpha   90.00
_cell.angle_beta   90.00
_cell.angle_gamma   90.00
#
_symmetry.space_group_name_H-M   'P 1'
#
loop_
_entity.id
_entity.type
_entity.pdbx_description
1 polymer ?
#
loop_
_entity_poly.entity_id
_entity_poly.type
_entity_poly.pdbx_seq_one_letter_code
_entity_poly.pdbx_strand_id
1 'polypeptide(L)'
;HVGPVSINDLSSREDLTGAIERRRYGAVSYLGAPVFGPHGEVAGVLAAMTSVVHCWSRRERELVSDHAFLLSEQIMLGAALQTLKLLSRERTAFSTIN
;
A
#
# COMPACT_ATOMS: atom_id res chain seq x y z
N HIS A 1 -1.79 6.66 14.27
CA HIS A 1 -2.35 6.15 13.01
C HIS A 1 -2.03 7.13 11.89
N VAL A 2 -1.32 6.69 10.86
CA VAL A 2 -1.12 7.48 9.63
C VAL A 2 -2.37 7.27 8.77
N GLY A 3 -3.16 8.33 8.58
CA GLY A 3 -4.40 8.29 7.81
C GLY A 3 -4.18 8.47 6.30
N PRO A 4 -5.24 8.35 5.48
CA PRO A 4 -5.13 8.58 4.05
C PRO A 4 -4.75 10.03 3.76
N VAL A 5 -3.92 10.23 2.74
CA VAL A 5 -3.53 11.53 2.20
C VAL A 5 -4.37 11.80 0.95
N SER A 6 -5.13 12.89 0.99
CA SER A 6 -5.93 13.37 -0.15
C SER A 6 -5.33 14.65 -0.72
N ILE A 7 -5.05 14.64 -2.01
CA ILE A 7 -4.62 15.80 -2.80
C ILE A 7 -5.66 15.97 -3.91
N ASN A 8 -6.41 17.06 -3.84
CA ASN A 8 -7.44 17.36 -4.83
C ASN A 8 -6.85 17.91 -6.13
N ASP A 9 -5.70 18.58 -6.06
CA ASP A 9 -5.01 19.11 -7.23
C ASP A 9 -3.49 19.12 -7.01
N LEU A 10 -2.79 18.20 -7.68
CA LEU A 10 -1.34 18.05 -7.71
C LEU A 10 -0.66 19.19 -8.48
N SER A 11 -1.36 19.89 -9.36
CA SER A 11 -0.79 21.04 -10.08
C SER A 11 -0.55 22.22 -9.14
N SER A 12 -1.36 22.34 -8.08
CA SER A 12 -1.21 23.35 -7.01
C SER A 12 -0.04 23.06 -6.05
N ARG A 13 0.61 21.90 -6.19
CA ARG A 13 1.67 21.42 -5.29
C ARG A 13 3.03 21.47 -5.98
N GLU A 14 3.70 22.62 -5.86
CA GLU A 14 5.04 22.82 -6.45
C GLU A 14 6.05 21.78 -5.94
N ASP A 15 5.94 21.39 -4.67
CA ASP A 15 6.75 20.37 -4.01
C ASP A 15 6.60 18.98 -4.63
N LEU A 16 5.51 18.73 -5.36
CA LEU A 16 5.19 17.44 -5.99
C LEU A 16 5.28 17.48 -7.52
N THR A 17 5.88 18.52 -8.11
CA THR A 17 6.03 18.64 -9.57
C THR A 17 6.84 17.48 -10.16
N GLY A 18 7.81 16.96 -9.41
CA GLY A 18 8.63 15.80 -9.79
C GLY A 18 7.99 14.43 -9.50
N ALA A 19 6.80 14.39 -8.89
CA ALA A 19 6.16 13.14 -8.48
C ALA A 19 5.90 12.21 -9.69
N ILE A 20 6.15 10.92 -9.51
CA ILE A 20 5.97 9.90 -10.57
C ILE A 20 4.49 9.80 -10.96
N GLU A 21 3.61 9.96 -9.99
CA GLU A 21 2.16 10.08 -10.10
C GLU A 21 1.77 11.08 -11.19
N ARG A 22 2.39 12.27 -11.16
CA ARG A 22 2.14 13.31 -12.14
C ARG A 22 2.83 13.04 -13.47
N ARG A 23 4.12 12.68 -13.45
CA ARG A 23 4.94 12.58 -14.68
C ARG A 23 4.68 11.33 -15.51
N ARG A 24 4.43 10.20 -14.86
CA ARG A 24 4.28 8.89 -15.53
C ARG A 24 2.82 8.50 -15.70
N TYR A 25 1.98 8.82 -14.72
CA TYR A 25 0.57 8.41 -14.72
C TYR A 25 -0.40 9.55 -15.05
N GLY A 26 0.10 10.78 -15.24
CA GLY A 26 -0.74 11.93 -15.58
C GLY A 26 -1.74 12.30 -14.48
N ALA A 27 -1.45 11.94 -13.23
CA ALA A 27 -2.34 12.22 -12.12
C ALA A 27 -2.42 13.72 -11.84
N VAL A 28 -3.65 14.23 -11.79
CA VAL A 28 -4.01 15.57 -11.31
C VAL A 28 -4.56 15.50 -9.89
N SER A 29 -5.26 14.44 -9.52
CA SER A 29 -5.68 14.21 -8.13
C SER A 29 -5.21 12.86 -7.63
N TYR A 30 -4.96 12.78 -6.33
CA TYR A 30 -4.38 11.62 -5.68
C TYR A 30 -5.04 11.38 -4.32
N LEU A 31 -5.41 10.13 -4.04
CA LEU A 31 -5.83 9.67 -2.73
C LEU A 31 -5.08 8.40 -2.39
N GLY A 32 -4.19 8.45 -1.40
CA GLY A 32 -3.37 7.32 -0.99
C GLY A 32 -3.55 6.95 0.46
N ALA A 33 -3.62 5.66 0.77
CA ALA A 33 -3.58 5.14 2.13
C ALA A 33 -2.38 4.19 2.32
N PRO A 34 -1.69 4.27 3.47
CA PRO A 34 -0.51 3.45 3.73
C PRO A 34 -0.89 1.97 3.80
N VAL A 35 -0.04 1.14 3.22
CA VAL A 35 -0.09 -0.31 3.33
C VAL A 35 1.06 -0.74 4.25
N PHE A 36 0.74 -1.57 5.23
CA PHE A 36 1.68 -1.99 6.26
C PHE A 36 2.22 -3.39 6.00
N GLY A 37 3.50 -3.56 6.34
CA GLY A 37 4.16 -4.86 6.34
C GLY A 37 4.01 -5.59 7.68
N PRO A 38 4.55 -6.82 7.77
CA PRO A 38 4.37 -7.70 8.93
C PRO A 38 4.90 -7.16 10.27
N HIS A 39 5.79 -6.18 10.25
CA HIS A 39 6.35 -5.57 11.46
C HIS A 39 5.76 -4.19 11.76
N GLY A 40 4.67 -3.82 11.08
CA GLY A 40 4.01 -2.52 11.23
C GLY A 40 4.72 -1.37 10.51
N GLU A 41 5.76 -1.66 9.73
CA GLU A 41 6.41 -0.72 8.84
C GLU A 41 5.51 -0.36 7.66
N VAL A 42 5.68 0.84 7.10
CA VAL A 42 5.00 1.20 5.85
C VAL A 42 5.69 0.47 4.70
N ALA A 43 5.03 -0.56 4.17
CA ALA A 43 5.51 -1.33 3.02
C ALA A 43 5.25 -0.61 1.69
N GLY A 44 4.25 0.28 1.66
CA GLY A 44 3.91 1.06 0.47
C GLY A 44 2.63 1.87 0.64
N VAL A 45 2.01 2.22 -0.48
CA VAL A 45 0.76 2.99 -0.53
C VAL A 45 -0.18 2.36 -1.55
N LEU A 46 -1.45 2.18 -1.17
CA LEU A 46 -2.53 1.94 -2.13
C LEU A 46 -3.13 3.29 -2.51
N ALA A 47 -3.16 3.61 -3.79
CA ALA A 47 -3.60 4.91 -4.27
C ALA A 47 -4.65 4.84 -5.39
N ALA A 48 -5.63 5.74 -5.30
CA ALA A 48 -6.51 6.11 -6.40
C ALA A 48 -6.00 7.43 -7.01
N MET A 49 -5.99 7.50 -8.35
CA MET A 49 -5.50 8.65 -9.09
C MET A 49 -6.45 8.96 -10.25
N THR A 50 -6.53 10.23 -10.62
CA THR A 50 -7.32 10.68 -11.77
C THR A 50 -6.64 11.87 -12.45
N SER A 51 -6.85 12.02 -13.76
CA SER A 51 -6.28 13.08 -14.59
C SER A 51 -7.09 14.38 -14.59
N VAL A 52 -8.13 14.46 -13.75
CA VAL A 52 -8.94 15.67 -13.54
C VAL A 52 -8.94 16.04 -12.06
N VAL A 53 -9.17 17.32 -11.76
CA VAL A 53 -9.34 17.78 -10.36
C VAL A 53 -10.54 17.06 -9.74
N HIS A 54 -10.33 16.46 -8.57
CA HIS A 54 -11.33 15.68 -7.86
C HIS A 54 -11.31 15.98 -6.36
N CYS A 55 -12.49 16.19 -5.81
CA CYS A 55 -12.68 16.42 -4.38
C CYS A 55 -13.07 15.10 -3.71
N TRP A 56 -12.10 14.48 -3.02
CA TRP A 56 -12.31 13.19 -2.37
C TRP A 56 -13.30 13.28 -1.20
N SER A 57 -14.45 12.64 -1.37
CA SER A 57 -15.46 12.49 -0.33
C SER A 57 -14.92 11.73 0.88
N ARG A 58 -15.64 11.82 2.00
CA ARG A 58 -15.33 11.03 3.20
C ARG A 58 -15.40 9.52 2.89
N ARG A 59 -16.43 9.10 2.16
CA ARG A 59 -16.64 7.69 1.78
C ARG A 59 -15.50 7.15 0.93
N GLU A 60 -15.00 7.92 -0.03
CA GLU A 60 -13.84 7.49 -0.85
C GLU A 60 -12.57 7.33 -0.01
N ARG A 61 -12.34 8.25 0.94
CA ARG A 61 -11.20 8.15 1.87
C ARG A 61 -11.29 6.91 2.77
N GLU A 62 -12.49 6.61 3.27
CA GLU A 62 -12.76 5.39 4.05
C GLU A 62 -12.53 4.15 3.18
N LEU A 63 -13.08 4.10 1.97
CA LEU A 63 -12.91 2.97 1.05
C LEU A 63 -11.44 2.69 0.73
N VAL A 64 -10.64 3.71 0.37
CA VAL A 64 -9.22 3.51 0.08
C VAL A 64 -8.46 3.03 1.33
N SER A 65 -8.84 3.51 2.52
CA SER A 65 -8.25 3.06 3.79
C SER A 65 -8.58 1.59 4.08
N ASP A 66 -9.84 1.19 3.88
CA ASP A 66 -10.30 -0.19 4.07
C ASP A 66 -9.58 -1.15 3.11
N HIS A 67 -9.42 -0.75 1.85
CA HIS A 67 -8.70 -1.56 0.86
C HIS A 67 -7.20 -1.65 1.18
N ALA A 68 -6.58 -0.56 1.64
CA ALA A 68 -5.18 -0.58 2.05
C ALA A 68 -4.96 -1.46 3.29
N PHE A 69 -5.91 -1.45 4.22
CA PHE A 69 -5.92 -2.34 5.38
C PHE A 69 -6.01 -3.81 4.94
N LEU A 70 -6.97 -4.17 4.09
CA LEU A 70 -7.11 -5.54 3.57
C LEU A 70 -5.86 -6.00 2.82
N LEU A 71 -5.23 -5.12 2.03
CA LEU A 71 -3.99 -5.43 1.34
C LEU A 71 -2.84 -5.66 2.34
N SER A 72 -2.79 -4.91 3.44
CA SER A 72 -1.81 -5.11 4.52
C SER A 72 -1.98 -6.49 5.16
N GLU A 73 -3.23 -6.87 5.49
CA GLU A 73 -3.54 -8.21 6.02
C GLU A 73 -3.12 -9.32 5.05
N GLN A 74 -3.34 -9.12 3.75
CA GLN A 74 -2.93 -10.09 2.73
C GLN A 74 -1.40 -10.24 2.65
N ILE A 75 -0.65 -9.14 2.78
CA ILE A 75 0.82 -9.17 2.85
C ILE A 75 1.28 -9.95 4.09
N MET A 76 0.69 -9.67 5.25
CA MET A 76 1.02 -10.38 6.49
C MET A 76 0.76 -11.88 6.39
N LEU A 77 -0.41 -12.26 5.86
CA LEU A 77 -0.74 -13.66 5.62
C LEU A 77 0.25 -14.32 4.65
N GLY A 78 0.61 -13.64 3.57
CA GLY A 78 1.61 -14.10 2.61
C GLY A 78 2.96 -14.37 3.27
N ALA A 79 3.44 -13.44 4.10
CA ALA A 79 4.70 -13.58 4.83
C ALA A 79 4.65 -14.75 5.84
N ALA A 80 3.57 -14.88 6.61
CA ALA A 80 3.39 -15.97 7.56
C ALA A 80 3.42 -17.34 6.87
N LEU A 81 2.72 -17.48 5.74
CA LEU A 81 2.72 -18.72 4.95
C LEU A 81 4.09 -19.05 4.37
N GLN A 82 4.87 -18.05 3.94
CA GLN A 82 6.24 -18.27 3.46
C GLN A 82 7.16 -18.77 4.58
N THR A 83 7.06 -18.18 5.78
CA THR A 83 7.81 -18.61 6.96
C THR A 83 7.48 -20.05 7.35
N LEU A 84 6.19 -20.42 7.37
CA LEU A 84 5.77 -21.80 7.66
C LEU A 84 6.33 -22.80 6.64
N LYS A 85 6.35 -22.45 5.36
CA LYS A 85 6.95 -23.29 4.31
C LYS A 85 8.44 -23.49 4.52
N LEU A 86 9.17 -22.44 4.92
CA LEU A 86 10.61 -22.52 5.19
C LEU A 86 10.90 -23.46 6.37
N LEU A 87 10.21 -23.24 7.49
CA LEU A 87 10.36 -24.06 8.70
C LEU A 87 10.01 -25.54 8.45
N SER A 88 8.99 -25.81 7.63
CA SER A 88 8.64 -27.17 7.25
C SER A 88 9.74 -27.84 6.42
N ARG A 89 10.38 -27.11 5.50
CA ARG A 89 11.49 -27.64 4.69
C ARG A 89 12.71 -27.97 5.56
N GLU A 90 13.07 -27.08 6.48
CA GLU A 90 14.18 -27.32 7.43
C GLU A 90 13.92 -28.58 8.26
N ARG A 91 12.72 -28.70 8.86
CA ARG A 91 12.36 -29.89 9.65
C ARG A 91 12.50 -31.20 8.87
N THR A 92 12.10 -31.19 7.59
CA THR A 92 12.18 -32.38 6.73
C THR A 92 13.63 -32.70 6.34
N ALA A 93 14.45 -31.68 6.10
CA ALA A 93 15.88 -31.87 5.85
C ALA A 93 16.59 -32.47 7.08
N PHE A 94 16.30 -31.96 8.28
CA PHE A 94 16.83 -32.51 9.53
C PHE A 94 16.37 -33.94 9.82
N SER A 95 15.15 -34.34 9.44
CA SER A 95 14.68 -35.72 9.63
C SER A 95 15.25 -36.72 8.64
N THR A 96 15.86 -36.27 7.53
CA THR A 96 16.44 -37.14 6.49
C THR A 96 17.94 -37.38 6.73
N ILE A 97 18.57 -36.56 7.56
CA ILE A 97 20.01 -36.64 7.90
C ILE A 97 20.26 -37.52 9.14
N ASN A 98 19.23 -37.78 9.96
CA ASN A 98 19.25 -38.72 11.09
C ASN A 98 18.61 -40.05 10.69
#